data_AF-A0A0W8C5B5-F1
#
_entry.id   AF-A0A0W8C5B5-F1
#
_cell.length_a   1.000
_cell.length_b   1.000
_cell.length_c   1.000
_cell.angle_alpha   90.00
_cell.angle_beta   90.00
_cell.angle_gamma   90.00
#
_symmetry.space_group_name_H-M   'P 1'
#
loop_
_entity.id
_entity.type
_entity.pdbx_description
1 polymer ?
#
loop_
_entity_poly.entity_id
_entity_poly.type
_entity_poly.pdbx_seq_one_letter_code
_entity_poly.pdbx_strand_id
1 'polypeptide(L)'
;MNYEERRIAGSLKARASKVAEVARLKFWLFQKKSAADAFTALKLDQHMDDVLLSPKLNTLSTYVDKFIKKFPDSQVSLAGTLIAKYGDIAVAKALVRAKETSSSKDIASKLQTQQLEGWLNSHKSVEMSSPC
;
A
#
# COMPACT_ATOMS: atom_id res chain seq x y z
N MET A 1 27.37 23.48 16.10
CA MET A 1 26.05 22.84 16.29
C MET A 1 26.21 21.68 17.24
N ASN A 2 25.63 21.76 18.42
CA ASN A 2 25.77 20.75 19.46
C ASN A 2 24.79 19.57 19.26
N TYR A 3 24.93 18.51 20.08
CA TYR A 3 24.10 17.31 19.99
C TYR A 3 22.60 17.59 20.16
N GLU A 4 22.23 18.46 21.11
CA GLU A 4 20.84 18.82 21.37
C GLU A 4 20.21 19.62 20.23
N GLU A 5 20.94 20.54 19.61
CA GLU A 5 20.46 21.27 18.44
C GLU A 5 20.19 20.35 17.25
N ARG A 6 21.03 19.33 17.01
CA ARG A 6 20.79 18.32 15.98
C ARG A 6 19.54 17.49 16.28
N ARG A 7 19.33 17.13 17.55
CA ARG A 7 18.15 16.39 18.01
C ARG A 7 16.86 17.21 17.84
N ILE A 8 16.88 18.48 18.23
CA ILE A 8 15.75 19.42 18.06
C ILE A 8 15.43 19.62 16.58
N ALA A 9 16.45 19.87 15.75
CA ALA A 9 16.28 20.02 14.31
C ALA A 9 15.68 18.75 13.66
N GLY A 10 16.13 17.56 14.08
CA GLY A 10 15.56 16.28 13.63
C GLY A 10 14.08 16.13 14.00
N SER A 11 13.70 16.48 15.24
CA SER A 11 12.31 16.44 15.71
C SER A 11 11.41 17.42 14.94
N LEU A 12 11.87 18.65 14.72
CA LEU A 12 11.14 19.66 13.94
C LEU A 12 10.93 19.20 12.49
N LYS A 13 11.98 18.66 11.86
CA LYS A 13 11.88 18.10 10.50
C LYS A 13 10.88 16.95 10.43
N ALA A 14 10.88 16.05 11.40
CA ALA A 14 9.92 14.94 11.46
C ALA A 14 8.47 15.43 11.60
N ARG A 15 8.22 16.42 12.46
CA ARG A 15 6.89 17.05 12.60
C ARG A 15 6.44 17.72 11.31
N ALA A 16 7.31 18.49 10.67
CA ALA A 16 7.01 19.14 9.38
C ALA A 16 6.69 18.10 8.30
N SER A 17 7.47 17.02 8.21
CA SER A 17 7.20 15.91 7.29
C SER A 17 5.83 15.28 7.52
N LYS A 18 5.45 15.06 8.79
CA LYS A 18 4.14 14.50 9.14
C LYS A 18 2.98 15.45 8.76
N VAL A 19 3.14 16.75 8.97
CA VAL A 19 2.14 17.75 8.55
C VAL A 19 2.00 17.78 7.02
N ALA A 20 3.12 17.74 6.29
CA ALA A 20 3.11 17.69 4.83
C ALA A 20 2.42 16.41 4.30
N GLU A 21 2.66 15.26 4.93
CA GLU A 21 1.99 14.01 4.58
C GLU A 21 0.47 14.09 4.83
N VAL A 22 0.05 14.60 5.98
CA VAL A 22 -1.39 14.78 6.28
C VAL A 22 -2.05 15.73 5.28
N ALA A 23 -1.40 16.85 4.93
CA ALA A 23 -1.91 17.79 3.95
C ALA A 23 -2.05 17.15 2.56
N ARG A 24 -1.04 16.38 2.13
CA ARG A 24 -1.07 15.62 0.87
C ARG A 24 -2.25 14.64 0.84
N LEU A 25 -2.44 13.85 1.89
CA LEU A 25 -3.53 12.87 1.96
C LEU A 25 -4.90 13.56 1.91
N LYS A 26 -5.07 14.69 2.61
CA LYS A 26 -6.30 15.50 2.56
C LYS A 26 -6.55 16.04 1.14
N PHE A 27 -5.51 16.54 0.49
CA PHE A 27 -5.59 17.07 -0.87
C PHE A 27 -5.95 15.99 -1.89
N TRP A 28 -5.38 14.79 -1.79
CA TRP A 28 -5.76 13.66 -2.64
C TRP A 28 -7.21 13.19 -2.40
N LEU A 29 -7.69 13.22 -1.15
CA LEU A 29 -9.09 12.90 -0.83
C LEU A 29 -10.06 13.99 -1.33
N PHE A 30 -9.63 15.25 -1.38
CA PHE A 30 -10.42 16.34 -1.94
C PHE A 30 -10.59 16.17 -3.45
N GLN A 31 -9.51 15.81 -4.15
CA GLN A 31 -9.53 15.55 -5.59
C GLN A 31 -10.14 14.20 -5.99
N LYS A 32 -10.52 13.36 -5.02
CA LYS A 32 -10.93 11.96 -5.27
C LYS A 32 -9.90 11.19 -6.13
N LYS A 33 -8.62 11.45 -5.89
CA LYS A 33 -7.52 10.86 -6.66
C LYS A 33 -7.62 9.33 -6.64
N SER A 34 -7.40 8.66 -7.76
CA SER A 34 -7.46 7.19 -7.77
C SER A 34 -6.28 6.60 -6.98
N ALA A 35 -6.44 5.39 -6.45
CA ALA A 35 -5.34 4.68 -5.79
C ALA A 35 -4.16 4.44 -6.75
N ALA A 36 -4.43 4.21 -8.05
CA ALA A 36 -3.41 4.06 -9.08
C ALA A 36 -2.63 5.36 -9.32
N ASP A 37 -3.29 6.52 -9.34
CA ASP A 37 -2.61 7.81 -9.49
C ASP A 37 -1.83 8.19 -8.23
N ALA A 38 -2.36 7.85 -7.05
CA ALA A 38 -1.66 8.03 -5.78
C ALA A 38 -0.40 7.15 -5.70
N PHE A 39 -0.50 5.90 -6.17
CA PHE A 39 0.63 4.98 -6.32
C PHE A 39 1.73 5.57 -7.22
N THR A 40 1.36 6.07 -8.40
CA THR A 40 2.30 6.74 -9.32
C THR A 40 2.88 8.01 -8.71
N ALA A 41 2.07 8.81 -7.99
CA ALA A 41 2.55 10.04 -7.33
C ALA A 41 3.56 9.78 -6.21
N LEU A 42 3.55 8.59 -5.61
CA LEU A 42 4.55 8.14 -4.65
C LEU A 42 5.82 7.61 -5.33
N LYS A 43 5.82 7.47 -6.65
CA LYS A 43 6.88 6.83 -7.43
C LYS A 43 7.11 5.39 -6.96
N LEU A 44 6.01 4.63 -6.85
CA LEU A 44 6.01 3.21 -6.50
C LEU A 44 5.97 2.31 -7.76
N ASP A 45 6.15 2.87 -8.94
CA ASP A 45 6.19 2.19 -10.25
C ASP A 45 7.51 1.41 -10.50
N GLN A 46 8.16 0.94 -9.43
CA GLN A 46 9.41 0.17 -9.46
C GLN A 46 9.14 -1.35 -9.48
N HIS A 47 10.14 -2.18 -9.14
CA HIS A 47 9.91 -3.61 -8.98
C HIS A 47 9.04 -3.91 -7.75
N MET A 48 8.20 -4.95 -7.83
CA MET A 48 7.25 -5.31 -6.78
C MET A 48 7.91 -5.52 -5.41
N ASP A 49 9.06 -6.20 -5.37
CA ASP A 49 9.76 -6.46 -4.11
C ASP A 49 10.24 -5.15 -3.45
N ASP A 50 10.73 -4.18 -4.24
CA ASP A 50 11.15 -2.86 -3.75
C ASP A 50 9.96 -2.06 -3.21
N VAL A 51 8.80 -2.19 -3.86
CA VAL A 51 7.56 -1.55 -3.42
C VAL A 51 7.11 -2.06 -2.07
N LEU A 52 7.19 -3.38 -1.83
CA LEU A 52 6.81 -4.01 -0.56
C LEU A 52 7.72 -3.60 0.61
N LEU A 53 8.97 -3.24 0.32
CA LEU A 53 9.92 -2.72 1.30
C LEU A 53 9.85 -1.19 1.47
N SER A 54 9.13 -0.51 0.58
CA SER A 54 9.07 0.95 0.57
C SER A 54 8.16 1.48 1.69
N PRO A 55 8.63 2.39 2.56
CA PRO A 55 7.77 3.03 3.56
C PRO A 55 6.64 3.86 2.92
N LYS A 56 6.78 4.22 1.64
CA LYS A 56 5.73 4.93 0.88
C LYS A 56 4.50 4.05 0.65
N LEU A 57 4.65 2.72 0.67
CA LEU A 57 3.51 1.81 0.59
C LEU A 57 2.57 1.98 1.79
N ASN A 58 3.11 2.31 2.97
CA ASN A 58 2.28 2.63 4.14
C ASN A 58 1.48 3.93 3.95
N THR A 59 2.07 4.94 3.32
CA THR A 59 1.36 6.16 2.94
C THR A 59 0.22 5.85 1.97
N LEU A 60 0.44 4.98 0.98
CA LEU A 60 -0.61 4.53 0.07
C LEU A 60 -1.69 3.71 0.78
N SER A 61 -1.32 2.77 1.66
CA SER A 61 -2.29 2.01 2.47
C SER A 61 -3.17 2.96 3.27
N THR A 62 -2.56 3.92 3.96
CA THR A 62 -3.28 4.92 4.76
C THR A 62 -4.22 5.76 3.89
N TYR A 63 -3.80 6.08 2.66
CA TYR A 63 -4.66 6.78 1.71
C TYR A 63 -5.88 5.95 1.31
N VAL A 64 -5.68 4.70 0.91
CA VAL A 64 -6.75 3.79 0.50
C VAL A 64 -7.73 3.55 1.65
N ASP A 65 -7.24 3.30 2.86
CA ASP A 65 -8.08 3.12 4.05
C ASP A 65 -8.98 4.36 4.30
N LYS A 66 -8.43 5.57 4.11
CA LYS A 66 -9.20 6.82 4.22
C LYS A 66 -10.16 7.04 3.06
N PHE A 67 -9.78 6.60 1.86
CA PHE A 67 -10.61 6.72 0.66
C PHE A 67 -11.87 5.85 0.80
N ILE A 68 -11.71 4.58 1.16
CA ILE A 68 -12.83 3.65 1.40
C ILE A 68 -13.74 4.18 2.51
N LYS A 69 -13.17 4.68 3.62
CA LYS A 69 -13.96 5.27 4.71
C LYS A 69 -14.79 6.49 4.27
N LYS A 70 -14.30 7.27 3.31
CA LYS A 70 -14.99 8.46 2.79
C LYS A 70 -15.96 8.13 1.66
N PHE A 71 -15.68 7.05 0.90
CA PHE A 71 -16.44 6.60 -0.25
C PHE A 71 -16.73 5.10 -0.10
N PRO A 72 -17.70 4.71 0.75
CA PRO A 72 -17.93 3.31 1.12
C PRO A 72 -18.33 2.42 -0.07
N ASP A 73 -18.94 3.00 -1.10
CA ASP A 73 -19.32 2.27 -2.32
C ASP A 73 -18.14 2.02 -3.27
N SER A 74 -16.95 2.51 -2.95
CA SER A 74 -15.75 2.31 -3.78
C SER A 74 -15.17 0.92 -3.57
N GLN A 75 -15.02 0.16 -4.66
CA GLN A 75 -14.40 -1.18 -4.65
C GLN A 75 -12.88 -1.09 -4.81
N VAL A 76 -12.24 -0.18 -4.07
CA VAL A 76 -10.78 0.02 -4.14
C VAL A 76 -10.12 -0.75 -3.01
N SER A 77 -9.05 -1.48 -3.32
CA SER A 77 -8.18 -2.08 -2.30
C SER A 77 -6.71 -1.85 -2.67
N LEU A 78 -5.84 -1.91 -1.65
CA LEU A 78 -4.41 -1.77 -1.87
C LEU A 78 -3.88 -2.95 -2.69
N ALA A 79 -4.27 -4.17 -2.32
CA ALA A 79 -3.96 -5.38 -3.10
C ALA A 79 -4.48 -5.28 -4.54
N GLY A 80 -5.72 -4.83 -4.75
CA GLY A 80 -6.28 -4.63 -6.10
C GLY A 80 -5.47 -3.63 -6.94
N THR A 81 -4.96 -2.57 -6.30
CA THR A 81 -4.08 -1.59 -6.96
C THR A 81 -2.75 -2.24 -7.40
N LEU A 82 -2.15 -3.08 -6.56
CA LEU A 82 -0.92 -3.80 -6.89
C LEU A 82 -1.15 -4.88 -7.95
N ILE A 83 -2.25 -5.62 -7.86
CA ILE A 83 -2.65 -6.65 -8.84
C ILE A 83 -2.89 -6.02 -10.21
N ALA A 84 -3.55 -4.87 -10.28
CA ALA A 84 -3.75 -4.14 -11.54
C ALA A 84 -2.44 -3.68 -12.19
N LYS A 85 -1.36 -3.50 -11.41
CA LYS A 85 -0.05 -3.07 -11.90
C LYS A 85 0.88 -4.23 -12.25
N TYR A 86 0.95 -5.24 -11.40
CA TYR A 86 1.96 -6.30 -11.47
C TYR A 86 1.40 -7.67 -11.85
N GLY A 87 0.07 -7.84 -11.81
CA GLY A 87 -0.60 -9.11 -12.01
C GLY A 87 -0.72 -9.95 -10.74
N ASP A 88 -1.76 -10.77 -10.72
CA ASP A 88 -2.22 -11.53 -9.55
C ASP A 88 -1.16 -12.50 -9.01
N ILE A 89 -0.60 -13.33 -9.90
CA ILE A 89 0.41 -14.34 -9.57
C ILE A 89 1.70 -13.70 -9.06
N ALA A 90 2.14 -12.60 -9.69
CA ALA A 90 3.36 -11.89 -9.31
C ALA A 90 3.22 -11.29 -7.91
N VAL A 91 2.07 -10.68 -7.61
CA VAL A 91 1.75 -10.14 -6.29
C VAL A 91 1.73 -11.26 -5.25
N ALA A 92 1.05 -12.38 -5.51
CA ALA A 92 0.99 -13.49 -4.56
C ALA A 92 2.40 -14.01 -4.20
N LYS A 93 3.26 -14.22 -5.20
CA LYS A 93 4.65 -14.68 -4.98
C LYS A 93 5.48 -13.67 -4.18
N ALA A 94 5.34 -12.37 -4.47
CA ALA A 94 6.07 -11.31 -3.77
C ALA A 94 5.61 -11.19 -2.31
N LEU A 95 4.31 -11.32 -2.04
CA LEU A 95 3.77 -11.28 -0.69
C LEU A 95 4.26 -12.45 0.17
N VAL A 96 4.38 -13.65 -0.39
CA VAL A 96 4.97 -14.79 0.32
C VAL A 96 6.40 -14.49 0.75
N ARG A 97 7.23 -13.95 -0.15
CA ARG A 97 8.61 -13.55 0.19
C ARG A 97 8.66 -12.43 1.23
N ALA A 98 7.83 -11.41 1.07
CA ALA A 98 7.82 -10.25 1.97
C ALA A 98 7.36 -10.58 3.40
N LYS A 99 6.69 -11.72 3.62
CA LYS A 99 6.34 -12.21 4.97
C LYS A 99 7.54 -12.77 5.74
N GLU A 100 8.58 -13.20 5.04
CA GLU A 100 9.82 -13.70 5.66
C GLU A 100 10.69 -12.54 6.19
N THR A 101 10.49 -11.33 5.66
CA THR A 101 11.20 -10.12 6.12
C THR A 101 10.42 -9.43 7.23
N SER A 102 11.04 -9.24 8.40
CA SER A 102 10.39 -8.66 9.58
C SER A 102 9.80 -7.28 9.36
N SER A 103 10.43 -6.43 8.54
CA SER A 103 9.98 -5.05 8.27
C SER A 103 8.76 -4.96 7.35
N SER A 104 8.48 -5.98 6.53
CA SER A 104 7.36 -6.00 5.59
C SER A 104 6.28 -7.02 5.96
N LYS A 105 6.48 -7.80 7.02
CA LYS A 105 5.58 -8.90 7.40
C LYS A 105 4.13 -8.46 7.63
N ASP A 106 3.92 -7.36 8.33
CA ASP A 106 2.58 -6.88 8.67
C ASP A 106 1.81 -6.41 7.43
N ILE A 107 2.46 -5.59 6.59
CA ILE A 107 1.84 -5.11 5.35
C ILE A 107 1.64 -6.24 4.34
N ALA A 108 2.59 -7.19 4.27
CA ALA A 108 2.46 -8.35 3.39
C ALA A 108 1.30 -9.25 3.83
N SER A 109 1.11 -9.46 5.14
CA SER A 109 -0.01 -10.23 5.67
C SER A 109 -1.35 -9.54 5.39
N LYS A 110 -1.45 -8.22 5.60
CA LYS A 110 -2.65 -7.43 5.25
C LYS A 110 -2.99 -7.56 3.77
N LEU A 111 -1.99 -7.42 2.90
CA LEU A 111 -2.16 -7.52 1.45
C LEU A 111 -2.55 -8.93 0.99
N GLN A 112 -2.00 -9.96 1.62
CA GLN A 112 -2.35 -11.34 1.33
C GLN A 112 -3.81 -11.63 1.69
N THR A 113 -4.30 -11.14 2.84
CA THR A 113 -5.72 -11.25 3.21
C THR A 113 -6.61 -10.56 2.18
N GLN A 114 -6.28 -9.33 1.76
CA GLN A 114 -7.05 -8.61 0.75
C GLN A 114 -7.06 -9.33 -0.61
N GLN A 115 -5.95 -9.98 -0.99
CA GLN A 115 -5.89 -10.78 -2.22
C GLN A 115 -6.83 -11.99 -2.13
N LEU A 116 -6.81 -12.72 -1.01
CA LEU A 116 -7.68 -13.88 -0.79
C LEU A 116 -9.16 -13.50 -0.75
N GLU A 117 -9.52 -12.41 -0.06
CA GLU A 117 -10.88 -11.87 -0.05
C GLU A 117 -11.34 -11.48 -1.46
N GLY A 118 -10.46 -10.87 -2.26
CA GLY A 118 -10.74 -10.58 -3.67
C GLY A 118 -11.03 -11.84 -4.49
N TRP A 119 -10.28 -12.92 -4.29
CA TRP A 119 -10.55 -14.20 -4.95
C TRP A 119 -11.88 -14.81 -4.52
N LEU A 120 -12.17 -14.82 -3.21
CA LEU A 120 -13.44 -15.35 -2.66
C LEU A 120 -14.65 -14.59 -3.22
N ASN A 121 -14.58 -13.26 -3.26
CA ASN A 121 -15.68 -12.41 -3.72
C ASN A 121 -15.88 -12.42 -5.24
N SER A 122 -14.87 -12.80 -6.01
CA SER A 122 -14.95 -12.80 -7.48
C SER A 122 -15.54 -14.08 -8.08
N HIS A 123 -16.01 -15.03 -7.26
CA HIS A 123 -16.38 -16.38 -7.72
C HIS A 123 -15.30 -17.00 -8.64
N LYS A 124 -14.03 -16.60 -8.48
CA LYS A 124 -12.87 -17.39 -8.91
C LYS A 124 -12.84 -18.59 -7.98
N SER A 125 -13.77 -19.49 -8.24
CA SER A 125 -13.80 -20.79 -7.64
C SER A 125 -12.42 -21.38 -7.90
N VAL A 126 -11.89 -22.00 -6.87
CA VAL A 126 -10.92 -23.06 -7.03
C VAL A 126 -11.61 -24.13 -7.90
N GLU A 127 -11.68 -23.93 -9.22
CA GLU A 127 -11.42 -25.02 -10.16
C GLU A 127 -9.91 -25.22 -10.01
N MET A 128 -9.48 -25.89 -8.94
CA MET A 128 -9.16 -27.30 -9.00
C MET A 128 -8.61 -27.60 -10.39
N SER A 129 -7.31 -27.36 -10.55
CA SER A 129 -6.52 -28.22 -11.41
C SER A 129 -6.76 -29.66 -10.95
N SER A 130 -7.80 -30.28 -11.49
CA SER A 130 -7.86 -31.72 -11.69
C SER A 130 -7.23 -31.92 -13.06
N PRO A 131 -5.97 -32.35 -13.15
CA PRO A 131 -5.56 -33.05 -14.35
C PRO A 131 -6.32 -34.38 -14.37
N CYS A 132 -6.97 -34.66 -15.49
CA CYS A 132 -7.26 -36.05 -15.86
C CYS A 132 -6.00 -36.90 -15.79
#